data_AF-A0A097C0X7-F1
#
_entry.id   AF-A0A097C0X7-F1
#
_cell.length_a   1.000
_cell.length_b   1.000
_cell.length_c   1.000
_cell.angle_alpha   90.00
_cell.angle_beta   90.00
_cell.angle_gamma   90.00
#
_symmetry.space_group_name_H-M   'P 1'
#
loop_
_entity.id
_entity.type
_entity.pdbx_description
1 polymer ?
#
loop_
_entity_poly.entity_id
_entity_poly.type
_entity_poly.pdbx_seq_one_letter_code
_entity_poly.pdbx_strand_id
1 'polypeptide(L)'
;KTHTSYNTFNNDQADNMTMSLKVTFIDDPSADKQIAVINTTGSFLKANPTISDAPIDNYPIPGASATLRYPSQYDVAFNLQDNSARFFNVAPTNAVEETTVTSSVSYQLGGSVKASVTPNGPSGEAG
;
A
#
# COMPACT_ATOMS: atom_id res chain seq x y z
N LYS A 1 2.16 -23.94 -10.79
CA LYS A 1 1.50 -23.06 -11.80
C LYS A 1 1.09 -21.76 -11.09
N THR A 2 0.83 -20.67 -11.80
CA THR A 2 0.27 -19.46 -11.19
C THR A 2 -1.00 -19.01 -11.89
N HIS A 3 -1.90 -18.40 -11.11
CA HIS A 3 -3.13 -17.79 -11.59
C HIS A 3 -3.16 -16.35 -11.09
N THR A 4 -3.30 -15.39 -12.00
CA THR A 4 -3.27 -13.96 -11.65
C THR A 4 -4.61 -13.30 -11.95
N SER A 5 -5.10 -12.52 -10.99
CA SER A 5 -6.26 -11.66 -11.13
C SER A 5 -5.87 -10.20 -10.92
N TYR A 6 -6.57 -9.31 -11.62
CA TYR A 6 -6.43 -7.86 -11.50
C TYR A 6 -7.76 -7.28 -11.10
N ASN A 7 -7.75 -6.36 -10.15
CA ASN A 7 -8.95 -5.62 -9.75
C ASN A 7 -8.58 -4.15 -9.55
N THR A 8 -9.42 -3.25 -10.05
CA THR A 8 -9.27 -1.82 -9.86
C THR A 8 -10.51 -1.28 -9.17
N PHE A 9 -10.28 -0.60 -8.05
CA PHE A 9 -11.27 0.15 -7.33
C PHE A 9 -11.07 1.65 -7.59
N ASN A 10 -12.16 2.33 -7.96
CA ASN A 10 -12.20 3.78 -8.11
C ASN A 10 -13.24 4.34 -7.15
N ASN A 11 -12.85 5.36 -6.40
CA ASN A 11 -13.73 6.18 -5.59
C ASN A 11 -13.68 7.61 -6.11
N ASP A 12 -14.65 7.96 -6.97
CA ASP A 12 -14.74 9.26 -7.62
C ASP A 12 -15.40 10.34 -6.73
N GLN A 13 -15.57 10.08 -5.43
CA GLN A 13 -16.08 11.05 -4.45
C GLN A 13 -15.01 12.10 -4.11
N ALA A 14 -15.26 12.93 -3.08
CA ALA A 14 -14.42 14.06 -2.70
C ALA A 14 -12.91 13.75 -2.62
N ASP A 15 -12.55 12.55 -2.15
CA ASP A 15 -11.16 12.13 -1.96
C ASP A 15 -10.45 11.62 -3.23
N ASN A 16 -11.20 11.39 -4.32
CA ASN A 16 -10.75 10.88 -5.62
C ASN A 16 -9.56 9.92 -5.53
N MET A 17 -9.87 8.65 -5.27
CA MET A 17 -8.89 7.61 -5.02
C MET A 17 -9.05 6.45 -6.01
N THR A 18 -7.95 6.02 -6.60
CA THR A 18 -7.86 4.77 -7.38
C THR A 18 -6.89 3.82 -6.70
N MET A 19 -7.27 2.56 -6.55
CA MET A 19 -6.37 1.48 -6.14
C MET A 19 -6.51 0.29 -7.08
N SER A 20 -5.41 -0.11 -7.70
CA SER A 20 -5.32 -1.30 -8.55
C SER A 20 -4.51 -2.37 -7.83
N LEU A 21 -5.12 -3.53 -7.68
CA LEU A 21 -4.55 -4.72 -7.05
C LEU A 21 -4.27 -5.78 -8.11
N LYS A 22 -3.11 -6.41 -7.96
CA LYS A 22 -2.77 -7.68 -8.60
C LYS A 22 -2.67 -8.75 -7.52
N VAL A 23 -3.37 -9.85 -7.74
CA VAL A 23 -3.34 -11.02 -6.87
C VAL A 23 -2.86 -12.20 -7.68
N THR A 24 -1.75 -12.82 -7.28
CA THR A 24 -1.20 -14.00 -7.94
C THR A 24 -1.25 -15.19 -6.99
N PHE A 25 -2.13 -16.15 -7.29
CA PHE A 25 -2.23 -17.43 -6.61
C PHE A 25 -1.15 -18.38 -7.15
N ILE A 26 -0.52 -19.11 -6.24
CA ILE A 26 0.54 -20.07 -6.53
C ILE A 26 0.00 -21.48 -6.28
N ASP A 27 -0.11 -22.27 -7.35
CA ASP A 27 -0.46 -23.68 -7.28
C ASP A 27 0.83 -24.50 -7.20
N ASP A 28 1.16 -24.94 -5.99
CA ASP A 28 2.29 -25.80 -5.71
C ASP A 28 1.82 -27.08 -5.02
N PRO A 29 1.84 -28.25 -5.71
CA PRO A 29 1.42 -29.51 -5.12
C PRO A 29 2.36 -30.01 -4.01
N SER A 30 3.55 -29.41 -3.87
CA SER A 30 4.51 -29.72 -2.80
C SER A 30 4.36 -28.81 -1.57
N ALA A 31 3.49 -27.81 -1.61
CA ALA A 31 3.17 -26.97 -0.47
C ALA A 31 1.93 -27.49 0.27
N ASP A 32 1.94 -27.38 1.60
CA ASP A 32 0.82 -27.75 2.47
C ASP A 32 -0.30 -26.68 2.52
N LYS A 33 -0.04 -25.50 1.95
CA LYS A 33 -0.91 -24.33 2.01
C LYS A 33 -0.98 -23.62 0.66
N GLN A 34 -2.15 -23.07 0.35
CA GLN A 34 -2.30 -22.16 -0.79
C GLN A 34 -1.69 -20.80 -0.45
N ILE A 35 -0.88 -20.28 -1.37
CA ILE A 35 -0.19 -19.00 -1.20
C ILE A 35 -0.66 -18.04 -2.30
N ALA A 36 -0.95 -16.81 -1.90
CA ALA A 36 -1.24 -15.71 -2.81
C ALA A 36 -0.29 -14.54 -2.52
N VAL A 37 0.22 -13.92 -3.58
CA VAL A 37 0.98 -12.66 -3.51
C VAL A 37 0.04 -11.55 -3.94
N ILE A 38 -0.10 -10.53 -3.09
CA ILE A 38 -0.92 -9.34 -3.36
C ILE A 38 0.04 -8.15 -3.48
N ASN A 39 -0.07 -7.40 -4.56
CA ASN A 39 0.65 -6.14 -4.72
C ASN A 39 -0.25 -5.08 -5.37
N THR A 40 -0.02 -3.81 -5.04
CA THR A 40 -0.63 -2.69 -5.76
C THR A 40 0.10 -2.51 -7.09
N THR A 41 -0.62 -2.52 -8.21
CA THR A 41 -0.04 -2.22 -9.55
C THR A 41 -0.25 -0.77 -9.98
N GLY A 42 -0.97 0.00 -9.18
CA GLY A 42 -1.21 1.42 -9.35
C GLY A 42 -2.04 1.92 -8.18
N SER A 43 -1.72 3.10 -7.68
CA SER A 43 -2.52 3.77 -6.65
C SER A 43 -2.42 5.26 -6.87
N PHE A 44 -3.55 5.94 -6.76
CA PHE A 44 -3.63 7.39 -6.84
C PHE A 44 -4.50 7.87 -5.69
N LEU A 45 -3.95 8.73 -4.84
CA LEU A 45 -4.67 9.39 -3.74
C LEU A 45 -4.55 10.89 -3.96
N LYS A 46 -5.66 11.56 -4.25
CA LYS A 46 -5.66 12.98 -4.53
C LYS A 46 -5.40 13.79 -3.25
N ALA A 47 -4.45 14.73 -3.32
CA ALA A 47 -4.08 15.53 -2.14
C ALA A 47 -5.17 16.52 -1.68
N ASN A 48 -6.00 17.03 -2.61
CA ASN A 48 -7.08 17.99 -2.33
C ASN A 48 -6.71 19.12 -1.34
N PRO A 49 -5.61 19.87 -1.57
CA PRO A 49 -5.28 20.97 -0.68
C PRO A 49 -6.34 22.08 -0.77
N THR A 50 -6.62 22.74 0.36
CA THR A 50 -7.51 23.90 0.41
C THR A 50 -6.82 25.08 1.08
N ILE A 51 -7.11 26.28 0.59
CA ILE A 51 -6.68 27.54 1.19
C ILE A 51 -7.95 28.30 1.58
N SER A 52 -7.96 28.86 2.79
CA SER A 52 -9.06 29.66 3.32
C SER A 52 -8.51 30.81 4.14
N ASP A 53 -9.25 31.91 4.27
CA ASP A 53 -8.86 33.01 5.15
C ASP A 53 -8.83 32.52 6.61
N ALA A 54 -7.81 32.92 7.35
CA ALA A 54 -7.70 32.68 8.78
C ALA A 54 -8.07 33.98 9.54
N PRO A 55 -8.90 33.92 10.59
CA PRO A 55 -9.19 35.10 11.42
C PRO A 55 -7.99 35.45 12.31
N ILE A 56 -7.76 36.75 12.52
CA ILE A 56 -6.80 37.28 13.49
C ILE A 56 -7.62 37.80 14.68
N ASP A 57 -7.35 37.31 15.89
CA ASP A 57 -8.09 37.68 17.10
C ASP A 57 -9.63 37.54 16.94
N ASN A 58 -10.07 36.47 16.27
CA ASN A 58 -11.47 36.21 15.88
C ASN A 58 -12.10 37.24 14.93
N TYR A 59 -11.33 38.16 14.36
CA TYR A 59 -11.79 39.10 13.35
C TYR A 59 -11.35 38.65 11.94
N PRO A 60 -12.29 38.44 11.00
CA PRO A 60 -11.95 38.14 9.61
C PRO A 60 -11.42 39.43 8.96
N ILE A 61 -10.10 39.50 8.76
CA ILE A 61 -9.45 40.54 7.96
C ILE A 61 -9.05 39.90 6.62
N PRO A 62 -9.78 40.16 5.52
CA PRO A 62 -9.46 39.58 4.22
C PRO A 62 -8.01 39.87 3.82
N GLY A 63 -7.25 38.82 3.50
CA GLY A 63 -5.85 38.93 3.08
C GLY A 63 -4.81 39.11 4.19
N ALA A 64 -5.21 39.16 5.48
CA ALA A 64 -4.24 39.30 6.57
C ALA A 64 -3.62 37.97 7.04
N SER A 65 -4.36 36.86 6.93
CA SER A 65 -3.85 35.51 7.20
C SER A 65 -4.65 34.44 6.46
N ALA A 66 -4.01 33.30 6.22
CA ALA A 66 -4.62 32.16 5.54
C ALA A 66 -4.31 30.83 6.25
N THR A 67 -5.27 29.91 6.21
CA THR A 67 -5.12 28.52 6.60
C THR A 67 -4.94 27.66 5.35
N LEU A 68 -3.82 26.93 5.27
CA LEU A 68 -3.59 25.88 4.27
C LEU A 68 -3.88 24.52 4.90
N ARG A 69 -4.81 23.77 4.33
CA ARG A 69 -5.04 22.35 4.65
C ARG A 69 -4.46 21.49 3.54
N TYR A 70 -3.65 20.50 3.92
CA TYR A 70 -3.02 19.54 3.01
C TYR A 70 -2.88 18.19 3.73
N PRO A 71 -2.71 17.08 3.01
CA PRO A 71 -2.50 15.77 3.64
C PRO A 71 -1.08 15.69 4.17
N SER A 72 -0.93 15.49 5.48
CA SER A 72 0.37 15.25 6.10
C SER A 72 0.82 13.80 5.99
N GLN A 73 -0.09 12.87 5.68
CA GLN A 73 0.15 11.42 5.62
C GLN A 73 -0.87 10.75 4.70
N TYR A 74 -0.48 9.62 4.13
CA TYR A 74 -1.36 8.70 3.40
C TYR A 74 -1.31 7.32 4.06
N ASP A 75 -2.49 6.76 4.34
CA ASP A 75 -2.61 5.44 4.96
C ASP A 75 -3.05 4.39 3.94
N VAL A 76 -2.32 3.27 3.89
CA VAL A 76 -2.67 2.10 3.09
C VAL A 76 -2.70 0.89 4.01
N ALA A 77 -3.84 0.21 4.07
CA ALA A 77 -4.03 -0.94 4.93
C ALA A 77 -4.77 -2.07 4.20
N PHE A 78 -4.37 -3.30 4.50
CA PHE A 78 -5.04 -4.51 4.05
C PHE A 78 -5.58 -5.26 5.27
N ASN A 79 -6.82 -5.71 5.18
CA ASN A 79 -7.46 -6.51 6.22
C ASN A 79 -8.06 -7.78 5.61
N LEU A 80 -7.88 -8.91 6.30
CA LEU A 80 -8.54 -10.17 5.97
C LEU A 80 -9.80 -10.29 6.80
N GLN A 81 -10.94 -10.56 6.15
CA GLN A 81 -12.23 -10.66 6.83
C GLN A 81 -12.51 -12.06 7.41
N ASP A 82 -11.70 -13.05 7.06
CA ASP A 82 -11.85 -14.45 7.49
C ASP A 82 -10.56 -14.95 8.16
N ASN A 83 -10.73 -15.87 9.12
CA ASN A 83 -9.66 -16.49 9.89
C ASN A 83 -8.99 -17.67 9.17
N SER A 84 -9.46 -18.06 7.98
CA SER A 84 -8.83 -19.10 7.17
C SER A 84 -7.53 -18.65 6.49
N ALA A 85 -7.26 -17.34 6.47
CA ALA A 85 -6.09 -16.73 5.85
C ALA A 85 -5.31 -15.86 6.83
N ARG A 86 -4.02 -15.64 6.55
CA ARG A 86 -3.16 -14.73 7.31
C ARG A 86 -2.13 -14.07 6.40
N PHE A 87 -1.74 -12.84 6.72
CA PHE A 87 -0.55 -12.25 6.13
C PHE A 87 0.69 -12.91 6.73
N PHE A 88 1.44 -13.63 5.90
CA PHE A 88 2.65 -14.33 6.33
C PHE A 88 3.92 -13.50 6.11
N ASN A 89 3.94 -12.66 5.07
CA ASN A 89 5.05 -11.76 4.77
C ASN A 89 4.49 -10.49 4.13
N VAL A 90 5.15 -9.35 4.35
CA VAL A 90 4.74 -8.03 3.85
C VAL A 90 5.97 -7.26 3.40
N ALA A 91 5.82 -6.37 2.43
CA ALA A 91 6.87 -5.45 2.03
C ALA A 91 6.28 -4.09 1.63
N PRO A 92 6.91 -2.96 1.98
CA PRO A 92 8.10 -2.85 2.85
C PRO A 92 7.75 -3.19 4.31
N THR A 93 8.68 -3.83 5.03
CA THR A 93 8.49 -4.23 6.45
C THR A 93 8.85 -3.14 7.43
N ASN A 94 9.83 -2.31 7.09
CA ASN A 94 10.35 -1.24 7.94
C ASN A 94 9.97 0.13 7.38
N ALA A 95 10.07 1.15 8.23
CA ALA A 95 10.02 2.53 7.76
C ALA A 95 11.12 2.76 6.72
N VAL A 96 10.74 3.30 5.56
CA VAL A 96 11.66 3.67 4.48
C VAL A 96 11.46 5.15 4.21
N GLU A 97 12.52 5.94 4.35
CA GLU A 97 12.50 7.39 4.10
C GLU A 97 12.97 7.75 2.67
N GLU A 98 13.13 6.75 1.81
CA GLU A 98 13.55 6.94 0.42
C GLU A 98 12.41 7.49 -0.44
N THR A 99 12.76 8.39 -1.37
CA THR A 99 11.83 8.97 -2.36
C THR A 99 11.25 7.93 -3.32
N THR A 100 11.89 6.76 -3.46
CA THR A 100 11.42 5.67 -4.30
C THR A 100 11.66 4.35 -3.58
N VAL A 101 10.58 3.69 -3.16
CA VAL A 101 10.64 2.39 -2.49
C VAL A 101 10.42 1.28 -3.50
N THR A 102 11.35 0.35 -3.58
CA THR A 102 11.20 -0.88 -4.37
C THR A 102 11.24 -2.08 -3.45
N SER A 103 10.41 -3.09 -3.68
CA SER A 103 10.47 -4.35 -2.93
C SER A 103 10.19 -5.52 -3.84
N SER A 104 10.81 -6.66 -3.55
CA SER A 104 10.59 -7.91 -4.27
C SER A 104 10.07 -8.98 -3.31
N VAL A 105 9.09 -9.75 -3.77
CA VAL A 105 8.60 -10.95 -3.10
C VAL A 105 8.90 -12.13 -4.01
N SER A 106 9.60 -13.13 -3.47
CA SER A 106 10.00 -14.33 -4.19
C SER A 106 9.39 -15.57 -3.53
N TYR A 107 9.10 -16.57 -4.36
CA TYR A 107 8.55 -17.85 -3.96
C TYR A 107 9.48 -18.99 -4.39
N GLN A 108 9.75 -19.93 -3.50
CA GLN A 108 10.47 -21.16 -3.79
C GLN A 108 9.53 -22.36 -3.68
N LEU A 109 9.72 -23.35 -4.56
CA LEU A 109 8.95 -24.59 -4.55
C LEU A 109 9.01 -25.25 -3.17
N GLY A 110 7.87 -25.72 -2.66
CA GLY A 110 7.73 -26.22 -1.29
C GLY A 110 7.25 -25.18 -0.27
N GLY A 111 6.80 -24.00 -0.71
CA GLY A 111 6.05 -23.06 0.16
C GLY A 111 6.86 -21.90 0.75
N SER A 112 8.16 -21.80 0.46
CA SER A 112 9.00 -20.75 1.07
C SER A 112 8.82 -19.40 0.38
N VAL A 113 8.44 -18.37 1.15
CA VAL A 113 8.24 -16.98 0.68
C VAL A 113 9.29 -16.07 1.31
N LYS A 114 9.99 -15.27 0.48
CA LYS A 114 10.97 -14.29 0.94
C LYS A 114 10.65 -12.90 0.40
N ALA A 115 10.58 -11.91 1.28
CA ALA A 115 10.47 -10.50 0.93
C ALA A 115 11.85 -9.81 1.04
N SER A 116 12.16 -8.92 0.11
CA SER A 116 13.38 -8.11 0.11
C SER A 116 13.04 -6.65 -0.18
N VAL A 117 13.70 -5.75 0.55
CA VAL A 117 13.63 -4.29 0.36
C VAL A 117 14.49 -3.79 -0.80
N THR A 118 15.21 -4.68 -1.49
CA THR A 118 15.91 -4.38 -2.75
C THR A 118 15.70 -5.51 -3.75
N PRO A 119 15.59 -5.22 -5.06
CA PRO A 119 15.36 -6.23 -6.09
C PRO A 119 16.34 -7.42 -6.06
N ASN A 120 17.58 -7.20 -5.57
CA ASN A 120 18.67 -8.18 -5.51
C ASN A 120 19.36 -8.28 -4.13
N GLY A 121 18.76 -7.78 -3.05
CA GLY A 121 19.38 -7.79 -1.72
C GLY A 121 19.40 -9.16 -1.03
N PRO A 122 20.33 -9.40 -0.09
CA PRO A 122 20.36 -10.64 0.68
C PRO A 122 19.06 -10.82 1.47
N SER A 123 18.58 -12.06 1.49
CA SER A 123 17.33 -12.45 2.12
C SER A 123 17.37 -12.16 3.63
N GLY A 124 16.46 -11.34 4.13
CA GLY A 124 16.18 -11.28 5.57
C GLY A 124 15.32 -12.47 5.97
N GLU A 125 15.79 -13.31 6.88
CA GLU A 125 14.94 -14.29 7.57
C GLU A 125 14.08 -13.56 8.59
N ALA A 126 12.76 -13.68 8.47
CA ALA A 126 11.85 -13.33 9.56
C ALA A 126 11.77 -14.52 10.51
N GLY A 127 12.20 -14.32 11.76
CA GLY A 127 12.06 -15.27 12.87
C GLY A 127 10.64 -15.36 13.40
#